data_AF-A0A7S0VYL9-F1
#
_entry.id   AF-A0A7S0VYL9-F1
#
_cell.length_a   1.000
_cell.length_b   1.000
_cell.length_c   1.000
_cell.angle_alpha   90.00
_cell.angle_beta   90.00
_cell.angle_gamma   90.00
#
_symmetry.space_group_name_H-M   'P 1'
#
loop_
_entity.id
_entity.type
_entity.pdbx_description
1 polymer ?
#
loop_
_entity_poly.entity_id
_entity_poly.type
_entity_poly.pdbx_seq_one_letter_code
_entity_poly.pdbx_strand_id
1 'polypeptide(L)'
;GGGGEAIGVVQVLASDRTGFDRKDEETLLRLGGALSGAIEQRLSNERRMASMANFSREVSQRLVRTIGGSYSVADVALVLEHNVRQLTGCQDVNVLWIDRFRGEALMCRARREGEG
;
A
#
# COMPACT_ATOMS: atom_id res chain seq x y z
N GLY A 1 11.64 27.99 -6.14
CA GLY A 1 11.17 27.88 -4.74
C GLY A 1 10.06 26.87 -4.70
N GLY A 2 10.36 25.65 -4.26
CA GLY A 2 9.35 24.64 -3.96
C GLY A 2 9.16 24.63 -2.45
N GLY A 3 8.00 25.07 -1.97
CA GLY A 3 7.66 24.91 -0.56
C GLY A 3 7.37 23.43 -0.31
N GLY A 4 8.27 22.74 0.38
CA GLY A 4 8.03 21.38 0.84
C GLY A 4 6.89 21.35 1.84
N GLU A 5 6.02 20.34 1.74
CA GLU A 5 4.97 20.07 2.73
C GLU A 5 5.63 19.81 4.10
N ALA A 6 5.11 20.43 5.16
CA ALA A 6 5.66 20.23 6.51
C ALA A 6 5.33 18.82 7.03
N ILE A 7 6.36 18.10 7.46
CA ILE A 7 6.31 16.65 7.77
C ILE A 7 6.27 16.39 9.29
N GLY A 8 6.52 17.43 10.09
CA GLY A 8 6.48 17.40 11.54
C GLY A 8 7.12 18.64 12.17
N VAL A 9 6.97 18.78 13.49
CA VAL A 9 7.62 19.83 14.29
C VAL A 9 8.44 19.15 15.39
N VAL A 10 9.72 19.50 15.49
CA VAL A 10 10.60 19.06 16.59
C VAL A 10 10.71 20.21 17.58
N GLN A 11 10.22 20.00 18.79
CA GLN A 11 10.36 20.95 19.89
C GLN A 11 11.49 20.48 20.81
N VAL A 12 12.38 21.41 21.15
CA VAL A 12 13.47 21.15 22.11
C VAL A 12 13.36 22.14 23.25
N LEU A 13 13.40 21.63 24.48
CA LEU A 13 13.30 22.39 25.71
C LEU A 13 14.63 22.24 26.46
N ALA A 14 15.18 23.36 26.92
CA ALA A 14 16.38 23.37 27.75
C ALA A 14 15.97 23.34 29.23
N SER A 15 16.47 22.35 29.98
CA SER A 15 16.17 22.18 31.41
C SER A 15 17.16 22.86 32.34
N ASP A 16 18.40 23.08 31.88
CA ASP A 16 19.57 23.46 32.67
C ASP A 16 20.29 24.72 32.16
N ARG A 17 19.77 25.33 31.10
CA ARG A 17 20.33 26.55 30.49
C ARG A 17 19.23 27.54 30.13
N THR A 18 19.58 28.82 30.11
CA THR A 18 18.65 29.95 29.94
C THR A 18 18.20 30.19 28.49
N GLY A 19 18.78 29.50 27.51
CA GLY A 19 18.40 29.65 26.11
C GLY A 19 19.18 28.73 25.16
N PHE A 20 18.87 28.87 23.87
CA PHE A 20 19.57 28.23 22.77
C PHE A 20 20.44 29.26 22.06
N ASP A 21 21.66 28.87 21.69
CA ASP A 21 22.54 29.68 20.87
C ASP A 21 22.45 29.28 19.39
N ARG A 22 23.20 29.99 18.53
CA ARG A 22 23.23 29.72 17.10
C ARG A 22 23.81 28.34 16.75
N LYS A 23 24.70 27.81 17.59
CA LYS A 23 25.30 26.49 17.37
C LYS A 23 24.30 25.39 17.68
N ASP A 24 23.45 25.59 18.69
CA ASP A 24 22.30 24.73 18.96
C ASP A 24 21.36 24.71 17.76
N GLU A 25 21.01 25.87 17.21
CA GLU A 25 20.16 25.98 16.02
C GLU A 25 20.75 25.21 14.82
N GLU A 26 22.03 25.42 14.50
CA GLU A 26 22.70 24.69 13.42
C GLU A 26 22.72 23.17 13.65
N THR A 27 22.90 22.74 14.91
CA THR A 27 22.88 21.33 15.27
C THR A 27 21.49 20.74 15.10
N LEU A 28 20.46 21.44 15.54
CA LEU A 28 19.06 21.03 15.39
C LEU A 28 18.63 20.97 13.93
N LEU A 29 19.08 21.91 13.09
CA LEU A 29 18.83 21.88 11.65
C LEU A 29 19.47 20.65 10.98
N ARG A 30 20.71 20.31 11.34
CA ARG A 30 21.37 19.10 10.81
C ARG A 30 20.66 17.82 11.25
N LEU A 31 20.28 17.75 12.52
CA LEU A 31 19.52 16.61 13.05
C LEU A 31 18.14 16.49 12.38
N GLY A 32 17.41 17.60 12.24
CA GLY A 32 16.13 17.65 11.56
C GLY A 32 16.23 17.20 10.10
N GLY A 33 17.27 17.65 9.39
CA GLY A 33 17.56 17.19 8.03
C GLY A 33 17.80 15.68 7.97
N ALA A 34 18.61 15.12 8.88
CA ALA A 34 18.89 13.69 8.92
C ALA A 34 17.65 12.83 9.23
N LEU A 35 16.77 13.31 10.12
CA LEU A 35 15.55 12.61 10.51
C LEU A 35 14.42 12.72 9.47
N SER A 36 14.39 13.81 8.70
CA SER A 36 13.32 14.09 7.73
C SER A 36 13.13 12.95 6.73
N GLY A 37 14.22 12.45 6.11
CA GLY A 37 14.15 11.37 5.14
C GLY A 37 13.61 10.05 5.71
N ALA A 38 13.97 9.71 6.96
CA ALA A 38 13.47 8.52 7.62
C ALA A 38 11.96 8.63 7.94
N ILE A 39 11.52 9.81 8.40
CA ILE A 39 10.11 10.09 8.70
C ILE A 39 9.28 10.09 7.41
N GLU A 40 9.75 10.74 6.35
CA GLU A 40 9.12 10.73 5.03
C GLU A 40 8.92 9.31 4.50
N GLN A 41 9.98 8.51 4.54
CA GLN A 41 9.92 7.13 4.08
C GLN A 41 8.92 6.32 4.89
N ARG A 42 8.88 6.52 6.22
CA ARG A 42 7.93 5.82 7.09
C ARG A 42 6.49 6.23 6.78
N LEU A 43 6.20 7.53 6.69
CA LEU A 43 4.87 8.04 6.37
C LEU A 43 4.41 7.58 4.98
N SER A 44 5.30 7.58 3.99
CA SER A 44 5.02 7.06 2.65
C SER A 44 4.64 5.58 2.69
N ASN A 45 5.38 4.77 3.44
CA ASN A 45 5.07 3.36 3.63
C ASN A 45 3.72 3.15 4.35
N GLU A 46 3.43 3.92 5.40
CA GLU A 46 2.16 3.84 6.11
C GLU A 46 0.97 4.24 5.23
N ARG A 47 1.09 5.32 4.45
CA ARG A 47 0.10 5.72 3.44
C ARG A 47 -0.11 4.60 2.42
N ARG A 48 0.97 3.99 1.91
CA ARG A 48 0.89 2.86 0.97
C ARG A 48 0.19 1.65 1.58
N MET A 49 0.52 1.30 2.82
CA MET A 49 -0.11 0.18 3.53
C MET A 49 -1.59 0.42 3.79
N ALA A 50 -1.96 1.63 4.23
CA ALA A 50 -3.36 2.01 4.44
C ALA A 50 -4.16 1.96 3.12
N SER A 51 -3.58 2.47 2.04
CA SER A 51 -4.17 2.39 0.70
C SER A 51 -4.35 0.94 0.25
N MET A 52 -3.35 0.07 0.45
CA MET A 52 -3.44 -1.36 0.14
C MET A 52 -4.49 -2.08 0.99
N ALA A 53 -4.60 -1.74 2.27
CA ALA A 53 -5.60 -2.33 3.17
C ALA A 53 -7.03 -1.96 2.73
N ASN A 54 -7.26 -0.67 2.40
CA ASN A 54 -8.54 -0.21 1.88
C ASN A 54 -8.88 -0.86 0.54
N PHE A 55 -7.91 -0.94 -0.37
CA PHE A 55 -8.05 -1.62 -1.65
C PHE A 55 -8.42 -3.11 -1.46
N SER A 56 -7.69 -3.82 -0.61
CA SER A 56 -7.95 -5.24 -0.31
C SER A 56 -9.33 -5.46 0.28
N ARG A 57 -9.77 -4.54 1.16
CA ARG A 57 -11.12 -4.57 1.73
C ARG A 57 -12.18 -4.33 0.67
N GLU A 58 -11.99 -3.39 -0.25
CA GLU A 58 -12.94 -3.12 -1.34
C GLU A 58 -13.06 -4.33 -2.28
N VAL A 59 -11.94 -4.91 -2.70
CA VAL A 59 -11.90 -6.14 -3.52
C VAL A 59 -12.65 -7.26 -2.81
N SER A 60 -12.36 -7.50 -1.54
CA SER A 60 -12.99 -8.57 -0.75
C SER A 60 -14.50 -8.37 -0.62
N GLN A 61 -14.96 -7.13 -0.36
CA GLN A 61 -16.39 -6.84 -0.25
C GLN A 61 -17.13 -7.00 -1.58
N ARG A 62 -16.53 -6.58 -2.70
CA ARG A 62 -17.10 -6.81 -4.03
C ARG A 62 -17.19 -8.30 -4.33
N LEU A 63 -16.11 -9.04 -4.07
CA LEU A 63 -16.09 -10.50 -4.27
C LEU A 63 -17.15 -11.22 -3.46
N VAL A 64 -17.29 -10.93 -2.16
CA VAL A 64 -18.33 -11.56 -1.32
C VAL A 64 -19.73 -11.31 -1.87
N ARG A 65 -20.01 -10.09 -2.36
CA ARG A 65 -21.29 -9.76 -3.01
C ARG A 65 -21.50 -10.50 -4.32
N THR A 66 -20.45 -10.65 -5.13
CA THR A 66 -20.55 -11.34 -6.43
C THR A 66 -20.63 -12.85 -6.28
N ILE A 67 -19.94 -13.45 -5.31
CA ILE A 67 -19.84 -14.90 -5.11
C ILE A 67 -21.02 -15.44 -4.29
N GLY A 68 -21.74 -14.58 -3.55
CA GLY A 68 -22.95 -14.93 -2.84
C GLY A 68 -24.08 -15.35 -3.79
N GLY A 69 -24.10 -16.61 -4.24
CA GLY A 69 -25.17 -17.10 -5.11
C GLY A 69 -24.99 -18.42 -5.86
N SER A 70 -23.87 -19.16 -5.72
CA SER A 70 -23.57 -20.44 -6.43
C SER A 70 -22.72 -20.27 -7.70
N TYR A 71 -21.46 -19.84 -7.54
CA TYR A 71 -20.48 -19.83 -8.62
C TYR A 71 -19.50 -21.00 -8.51
N SER A 72 -19.04 -21.53 -9.64
CA SER A 72 -17.91 -22.46 -9.64
C SER A 72 -16.62 -21.72 -9.30
N VAL A 73 -15.61 -22.40 -8.76
CA VAL A 73 -14.30 -21.80 -8.42
C VAL A 73 -13.65 -21.11 -9.63
N ALA A 74 -13.91 -21.60 -10.84
CA ALA A 74 -13.43 -20.99 -12.09
C ALA A 74 -14.05 -19.61 -12.34
N ASP A 75 -15.35 -19.45 -12.07
CA ASP A 75 -16.06 -18.18 -12.23
C ASP A 75 -15.60 -17.14 -11.20
N VAL A 76 -15.27 -17.60 -9.98
CA VAL A 76 -14.69 -16.74 -8.93
C VAL A 76 -13.37 -16.13 -9.38
N ALA A 77 -12.51 -16.89 -10.07
CA ALA A 77 -11.22 -16.41 -10.57
C ALA A 77 -11.40 -15.25 -11.58
N LEU A 78 -12.33 -15.41 -12.53
CA LEU A 78 -12.65 -14.39 -13.54
C LEU A 78 -13.16 -13.09 -12.91
N VAL A 79 -14.03 -13.20 -11.91
CA VAL A 79 -14.54 -12.05 -11.16
C VAL A 79 -13.41 -11.35 -10.40
N LEU A 80 -12.49 -12.12 -9.82
CA LEU A 80 -11.34 -11.60 -9.07
C LEU A 80 -10.36 -10.87 -9.98
N GLU A 81 -10.00 -11.46 -11.13
CA GLU A 81 -9.18 -10.82 -12.15
C GLU A 81 -9.81 -9.51 -12.64
N HIS A 82 -11.11 -9.53 -12.96
CA HIS A 82 -11.82 -8.35 -13.45
C HIS A 82 -11.82 -7.21 -12.42
N ASN A 83 -12.15 -7.50 -11.16
CA ASN A 83 -12.19 -6.49 -10.11
C ASN A 83 -10.81 -5.93 -9.78
N VAL A 84 -9.78 -6.78 -9.71
CA VAL A 84 -8.40 -6.33 -9.49
C VAL A 84 -7.93 -5.47 -10.66
N ARG A 85 -8.22 -5.84 -11.91
CA ARG A 85 -7.89 -5.04 -13.10
C ARG A 85 -8.55 -3.66 -13.06
N GLN A 86 -9.84 -3.60 -12.77
CA GLN A 86 -10.60 -2.35 -12.70
C GLN A 86 -10.07 -1.40 -11.60
N LEU A 87 -9.65 -1.94 -10.47
CA LEU A 87 -9.20 -1.12 -9.34
C LEU A 87 -7.71 -0.74 -9.41
N THR A 88 -6.86 -1.56 -10.05
CA THR A 88 -5.41 -1.29 -10.17
C THR A 88 -5.02 -0.56 -11.45
N GLY A 89 -5.84 -0.64 -12.50
CA GLY A 89 -5.47 -0.17 -13.84
C GLY A 89 -4.37 -1.00 -14.52
N CYS A 90 -3.93 -2.11 -13.92
CA CYS A 90 -2.93 -3.00 -14.50
C CYS A 90 -3.49 -3.67 -15.77
N GLN A 91 -2.71 -3.69 -16.85
CA GLN A 91 -3.09 -4.36 -18.09
C GLN A 91 -3.21 -5.88 -17.89
N ASP A 92 -2.22 -6.46 -17.20
CA ASP A 92 -2.18 -7.89 -16.89
C ASP A 92 -2.37 -8.15 -15.40
N VAL A 93 -3.30 -9.05 -15.08
CA VAL A 93 -3.57 -9.55 -13.74
C VAL A 93 -3.60 -11.07 -13.84
N ASN A 94 -2.80 -11.75 -13.02
CA ASN A 94 -2.77 -13.21 -12.93
C ASN A 94 -3.27 -13.64 -11.56
N VAL A 95 -4.25 -14.54 -11.51
CA VAL A 95 -4.72 -15.14 -10.25
C VAL A 95 -4.12 -16.52 -10.07
N LEU A 96 -3.41 -16.69 -8.96
CA LEU A 96 -2.80 -17.94 -8.55
C LEU A 96 -3.71 -18.62 -7.52
N TRP A 97 -4.12 -19.84 -7.80
CA TRP A 97 -4.76 -20.70 -6.80
C TRP A 97 -3.68 -21.53 -6.12
N ILE A 98 -3.79 -21.80 -4.82
CA ILE A 98 -2.87 -22.69 -4.12
C ILE A 98 -3.64 -23.95 -3.76
N ASP A 99 -3.15 -25.10 -4.23
CA ASP A 99 -3.63 -26.39 -3.75
C ASP A 99 -3.15 -26.59 -2.31
N ARG A 100 -4.08 -26.43 -1.37
CA ARG A 100 -3.82 -26.58 0.08
C ARG A 100 -3.31 -27.97 0.50
N PHE A 101 -3.54 -29.00 -0.30
CA PHE A 101 -3.11 -30.37 0.00
C PHE A 101 -1.72 -30.68 -0.56
N ARG A 102 -1.38 -30.05 -1.69
CA ARG A 102 -0.08 -30.25 -2.36
C ARG A 102 0.94 -29.16 -2.07
N GLY A 103 0.50 -27.99 -1.59
CA GLY A 103 1.35 -26.81 -1.43
C GLY A 103 1.80 -26.18 -2.75
N GLU A 104 1.16 -26.54 -3.86
CA GLU A 104 1.54 -26.11 -5.21
C GLU A 104 0.63 -24.99 -5.71
N ALA A 105 1.21 -24.03 -6.43
CA ALA A 105 0.44 -22.99 -7.09
C ALA A 105 -0.15 -23.52 -8.41
N LEU A 106 -1.47 -23.59 -8.47
CA LEU A 106 -2.25 -23.83 -9.68
C LEU A 106 -2.49 -22.49 -10.39
N MET A 107 -1.79 -22.27 -11.50
CA MET A 107 -2.07 -21.16 -12.41
C MET A 107 -3.35 -21.45 -13.20
N CYS A 108 -4.44 -20.76 -12.90
CA CYS A 108 -5.56 -20.67 -13.84
C CYS A 108 -5.33 -19.45 -14.71
N ARG A 109 -4.91 -19.65 -15.97
CA ARG A 109 -5.15 -18.64 -16.99
C ARG A 109 -6.60 -18.77 -17.41
N ALA A 110 -7.39 -17.75 -17.13
CA ALA A 110 -8.66 -17.56 -17.82
C ALA A 110 -8.39 -17.46 -19.33
N ARG A 111 -8.53 -18.57 -20.07
CA ARG A 111 -8.69 -18.49 -21.52
C ARG A 111 -10.05 -17.83 -21.76
N ARG A 112 -10.07 -16.67 -22.40
CA ARG A 112 -11.28 -16.21 -23.08
C ARG A 112 -11.56 -17.22 -24.18
N GLU A 113 -12.62 -18.00 -24.04
CA GLU A 113 -13.19 -18.70 -25.20
C GLU A 113 -13.64 -17.62 -26.20
N GLY A 114 -13.03 -17.60 -27.39
CA GLY A 114 -13.38 -16.63 -28.43
C GLY A 114 -12.29 -16.16 -29.40
N GLU A 115 -11.06 -16.69 -29.34
CA GLU A 115 -10.07 -16.51 -30.42
C GLU A 115 -9.82 -17.86 -31.11
N GLY A 116 -10.74 -18.21 -32.01
CA GLY A 116 -10.71 -19.37 -32.91
C GLY A 116 -11.69 -19.18 -34.04
#